data_AF-A0A0N0M1H4-F1
#
_entry.id   AF-A0A0N0M1H4-F1
#
_cell.length_a   1.000
_cell.length_b   1.000
_cell.length_c   1.000
_cell.angle_alpha   90.00
_cell.angle_beta   90.00
_cell.angle_gamma   90.00
#
_symmetry.space_group_name_H-M   'P 1'
#
loop_
_entity.id
_entity.type
_entity.pdbx_description
1 polymer ?
#
loop_
_entity_poly.entity_id
_entity_poly.type
_entity_poly.pdbx_seq_one_letter_code
_entity_poly.pdbx_strand_id
1 'polypeptide(L)'
;MKTHLKLVTVLFSSTIALFYTASSLAHAAHGTNQPWHACEEKKLNQSCQYELVNKLYIGSCQAANKVLMCVRNQPIIDIKNQHKTQQSAGTNEHAKKKE
;
A
#
# COMPACT_ATOMS: atom_id res chain seq x y z
N MET A 1 -11.25 -41.69 -44.79
CA MET A 1 -11.30 -41.79 -43.30
C MET A 1 -10.23 -40.97 -42.56
N LYS A 2 -8.95 -40.93 -43.01
CA LYS A 2 -7.87 -40.22 -42.29
C LYS A 2 -8.03 -38.68 -42.21
N THR A 3 -8.68 -38.06 -43.19
CA THR A 3 -8.91 -36.60 -43.25
C THR A 3 -9.98 -36.13 -42.28
N HIS A 4 -11.05 -36.91 -42.10
CA HIS A 4 -12.11 -36.63 -41.13
C HIS A 4 -11.62 -36.77 -39.68
N LEU A 5 -10.71 -37.73 -39.42
CA LEU A 5 -10.10 -37.91 -38.09
C LEU A 5 -9.23 -36.70 -37.71
N LYS A 6 -8.42 -36.17 -38.63
CA LYS A 6 -7.61 -34.96 -38.40
C LYS A 6 -8.47 -33.71 -38.17
N LEU A 7 -9.57 -33.57 -38.91
CA LEU A 7 -10.49 -32.45 -38.76
C LEU A 7 -11.18 -32.47 -37.39
N VAL A 8 -11.63 -33.66 -36.93
CA VAL A 8 -12.24 -33.83 -35.61
C VAL A 8 -11.23 -33.53 -34.50
N THR A 9 -9.98 -33.96 -34.62
CA THR A 9 -8.94 -33.65 -33.62
C THR A 9 -8.63 -32.15 -33.53
N VAL A 10 -8.56 -31.43 -34.65
CA VAL A 10 -8.32 -29.96 -34.66
C VAL A 10 -9.49 -29.20 -34.05
N LEU A 11 -10.73 -29.61 -34.37
CA LEU A 11 -11.93 -29.00 -33.79
C LEU A 11 -12.02 -29.26 -32.27
N PHE A 12 -11.61 -30.45 -31.82
CA PHE A 12 -11.62 -30.82 -30.40
C PHE A 12 -10.51 -30.11 -29.60
N SER A 13 -9.34 -29.86 -30.19
CA SER A 13 -8.29 -29.09 -29.50
C SER A 13 -8.63 -27.60 -29.40
N SER A 14 -9.37 -27.05 -30.38
CA SER A 14 -9.74 -25.64 -30.40
C SER A 14 -10.77 -25.29 -29.33
N THR A 15 -11.66 -26.21 -28.93
CA THR A 15 -12.67 -25.93 -27.89
C THR A 15 -12.09 -25.93 -26.49
N ILE A 16 -11.03 -26.71 -26.22
CA ILE A 16 -10.39 -26.81 -24.91
C ILE A 16 -9.65 -25.51 -24.52
N ALA A 17 -9.11 -24.77 -25.50
CA ALA A 17 -8.37 -23.54 -25.25
C ALA A 17 -9.24 -22.38 -24.72
N LEU A 18 -10.56 -22.39 -24.99
CA LEU A 18 -11.47 -21.33 -24.51
C LEU A 18 -11.86 -21.46 -23.03
N PHE A 19 -11.63 -22.61 -22.39
CA PHE A 19 -12.00 -22.82 -20.99
C PHE A 19 -10.94 -22.35 -19.97
N TYR A 20 -9.75 -21.93 -20.42
CA TYR A 20 -8.63 -21.55 -19.55
C TYR A 20 -8.57 -20.07 -19.16
N THR A 21 -9.61 -19.27 -19.41
CA THR A 21 -9.69 -17.90 -18.86
C THR A 21 -10.21 -17.94 -17.42
N ALA A 22 -9.41 -18.51 -16.51
CA ALA A 22 -9.68 -18.39 -15.09
C ALA A 22 -9.49 -16.92 -14.68
N SER A 23 -10.57 -16.26 -14.26
CA SER A 23 -10.50 -14.94 -13.67
C SER A 23 -9.67 -15.02 -12.40
N SER A 24 -8.50 -14.39 -12.39
CA SER A 24 -7.71 -14.23 -11.18
C SER A 24 -8.46 -13.28 -10.24
N LEU A 25 -9.19 -13.86 -9.28
CA LEU A 25 -9.74 -13.12 -8.15
C LEU A 25 -8.57 -12.77 -7.23
N ALA A 26 -7.86 -11.70 -7.55
CA ALA A 26 -6.95 -11.09 -6.60
C ALA A 26 -7.80 -10.68 -5.39
N HIS A 27 -7.53 -11.29 -4.23
CA HIS A 27 -8.25 -11.04 -2.98
C HIS A 27 -8.53 -9.55 -2.84
N ALA A 28 -9.81 -9.18 -2.67
CA ALA A 28 -10.17 -7.86 -2.20
C ALA A 28 -9.52 -7.70 -0.84
N ALA A 29 -8.31 -7.13 -0.81
CA ALA A 29 -7.58 -6.91 0.42
C ALA A 29 -8.52 -6.17 1.36
N HIS A 30 -8.53 -6.54 2.64
CA HIS A 30 -9.12 -5.75 3.72
C HIS A 30 -8.30 -4.45 3.88
N GLY A 31 -8.31 -3.62 2.84
CA GLY A 31 -7.66 -2.33 2.79
C GLY A 31 -8.49 -1.37 3.61
N THR A 32 -7.83 -0.62 4.49
CA THR A 32 -8.48 0.48 5.19
C THR A 32 -8.31 1.77 4.39
N ASN A 33 -9.23 2.72 4.55
CA ASN A 33 -9.19 4.00 3.86
C ASN A 33 -8.20 5.01 4.49
N GLN A 34 -7.58 4.66 5.62
CA GLN A 34 -6.65 5.52 6.35
C GLN A 34 -5.52 6.12 5.50
N PRO A 35 -4.87 5.38 4.56
CA PRO A 35 -3.86 5.97 3.69
C PRO A 35 -4.42 7.07 2.77
N TRP A 36 -5.66 6.95 2.31
CA TRP A 36 -6.29 7.97 1.46
C TRP A 36 -6.69 9.20 2.27
N HIS A 37 -7.33 9.01 3.42
CA HIS A 37 -7.72 10.11 4.31
C HIS A 37 -6.53 10.95 4.79
N ALA A 38 -5.37 10.31 5.01
CA ALA A 38 -4.15 11.02 5.39
C ALA A 38 -3.65 12.03 4.35
N CYS A 39 -4.18 11.99 3.12
CA CYS A 39 -3.81 12.86 2.01
C CYS A 39 -4.97 13.68 1.43
N GLU A 40 -6.16 13.64 2.03
CA GLU A 40 -7.38 14.27 1.49
C GLU A 40 -7.24 15.80 1.30
N GLU A 41 -6.55 16.47 2.23
CA GLU A 41 -6.26 17.92 2.16
C GLU A 41 -4.80 18.24 1.83
N LYS A 42 -4.00 17.24 1.43
CA LYS A 42 -2.56 17.42 1.16
C LYS A 42 -2.27 17.43 -0.33
N LYS A 43 -1.14 18.05 -0.68
CA LYS A 43 -0.63 18.06 -2.07
C LYS A 43 0.29 16.87 -2.34
N LEU A 44 0.52 16.58 -3.62
CA LEU A 44 1.52 15.60 -4.06
C LEU A 44 2.87 15.86 -3.37
N ASN A 45 3.53 14.78 -2.93
CA ASN A 45 4.81 14.76 -2.21
C ASN A 45 4.82 15.37 -0.80
N GLN A 46 3.72 15.91 -0.29
CA GLN A 46 3.69 16.37 1.11
C GLN A 46 3.77 15.21 2.10
N SER A 47 4.40 15.48 3.24
CA SER A 47 4.50 14.52 4.34
C SER A 47 3.12 14.12 4.87
N CYS A 48 2.92 12.83 5.11
CA CYS A 48 1.70 12.25 5.64
C CYS A 48 2.02 11.16 6.66
N GLN A 49 1.06 10.91 7.56
CA GLN A 49 1.11 9.79 8.48
C GLN A 49 -0.30 9.29 8.78
N TYR A 50 -0.43 8.01 9.11
CA TYR A 50 -1.67 7.43 9.60
C TYR A 50 -1.37 6.28 10.57
N GLU A 51 -2.28 6.03 11.49
CA GLU A 51 -2.18 4.91 12.43
C GLU A 51 -3.10 3.79 12.02
N LEU A 52 -2.66 2.53 12.08
CA LEU A 52 -3.49 1.35 11.83
C LEU A 52 -3.03 0.20 12.73
N VAL A 53 -3.92 -0.37 13.53
CA VAL A 53 -3.65 -1.54 14.41
C VAL A 53 -2.39 -1.34 15.29
N ASN A 54 -2.36 -0.26 16.08
CA ASN A 54 -1.24 0.12 16.97
C ASN A 54 0.09 0.36 16.25
N LYS A 55 0.05 0.68 14.96
CA LYS A 55 1.24 1.00 14.17
C LYS A 55 1.09 2.36 13.53
N LEU A 56 2.15 3.15 13.56
CA LEU A 56 2.24 4.44 12.88
C LEU A 56 3.00 4.25 11.55
N TYR A 57 2.38 4.71 10.48
CA TYR A 57 2.87 4.68 9.12
C TYR A 57 3.21 6.11 8.71
N ILE A 58 4.46 6.36 8.31
CA ILE A 58 4.93 7.69 7.92
C ILE A 58 5.42 7.64 6.46
N GLY A 59 5.05 8.65 5.69
CA GLY A 59 5.14 8.63 4.24
C GLY A 59 5.08 9.99 3.57
N SER A 60 4.84 9.97 2.27
CA SER A 60 4.42 11.14 1.51
C SER A 60 3.22 10.82 0.62
N CYS A 61 2.41 11.82 0.31
CA CYS A 61 1.24 11.69 -0.55
C CYS A 61 1.67 11.45 -1.99
N GLN A 62 1.33 10.28 -2.54
CA GLN A 62 1.63 9.89 -3.91
C GLN A 62 0.34 9.62 -4.69
N ALA A 63 0.40 9.75 -6.01
CA ALA A 63 -0.73 9.48 -6.88
C ALA A 63 -0.95 7.97 -7.04
N ALA A 64 -2.16 7.51 -6.73
CA ALA A 64 -2.65 6.18 -7.04
C ALA A 64 -3.96 6.32 -7.83
N ASN A 65 -3.88 6.07 -9.15
CA ASN A 65 -5.04 6.06 -10.06
C ASN A 65 -5.94 7.32 -9.98
N LYS A 66 -5.35 8.52 -9.79
CA LYS A 66 -5.99 9.86 -9.72
C LYS A 66 -6.38 10.37 -8.32
N VAL A 67 -6.26 9.56 -7.28
CA VAL A 67 -6.37 10.04 -5.89
C VAL A 67 -5.00 10.04 -5.22
N LEU A 68 -4.80 10.91 -4.23
CA LEU A 68 -3.61 10.85 -3.41
C LEU A 68 -3.79 9.84 -2.29
N MET A 69 -2.77 9.02 -2.05
CA MET A 69 -2.69 8.14 -0.89
C MET A 69 -1.33 8.29 -0.22
N CYS A 70 -1.31 8.10 1.10
CA CYS A 70 -0.09 8.14 1.87
C CYS A 70 0.74 6.89 1.60
N VAL A 71 1.81 7.05 0.83
CA VAL A 71 2.75 5.96 0.55
C VAL A 71 3.86 6.01 1.60
N ARG A 72 3.91 4.98 2.43
CA ARG A 72 4.91 4.82 3.46
C ARG A 72 6.31 4.78 2.84
N ASN A 73 7.17 5.68 3.29
CA ASN A 73 8.59 5.73 2.94
C ASN A 73 9.51 5.65 4.16
N GLN A 74 8.96 5.49 5.36
CA GLN A 74 9.71 5.27 6.60
C GLN A 74 9.38 3.91 7.23
N PRO A 75 10.23 3.39 8.15
CA PRO A 75 9.92 2.22 8.96
C PRO A 75 8.58 2.37 9.70
N ILE A 76 7.87 1.24 9.87
CA ILE A 76 6.63 1.22 10.64
C ILE A 76 6.97 1.27 12.13
N ILE A 77 6.35 2.17 12.87
CA ILE A 77 6.59 2.35 14.30
C ILE A 77 5.49 1.64 15.08
N ASP A 78 5.86 0.79 16.04
CA ASP A 78 4.89 0.17 16.96
C ASP A 78 4.57 1.14 18.11
N ILE A 79 3.30 1.53 18.21
CA ILE A 79 2.83 2.53 19.17
C ILE A 79 2.83 1.96 20.60
N LYS A 80 2.85 0.64 20.78
CA LYS A 80 2.93 0.03 22.12
C LYS A 80 4.28 0.23 22.81
N ASN A 81 5.33 0.59 22.06
CA ASN A 81 6.69 0.74 22.57
C ASN A 81 7.17 2.20 22.70
N GLN A 82 6.35 3.19 22.34
CA GLN A 82 6.75 4.60 22.25
C GLN A 82 6.86 5.35 23.59
N HIS A 83 6.54 4.73 24.73
CA HIS A 83 6.71 5.37 26.04
C HIS A 83 8.16 5.40 26.56
N LYS A 84 9.15 4.91 25.79
CA LYS A 84 10.55 4.76 26.27
C LYS A 84 11.64 5.39 25.38
N THR A 85 11.30 6.09 24.29
CA THR A 85 12.34 6.61 23.36
C THR A 85 12.04 8.04 22.86
N GLN A 86 11.46 8.88 23.71
CA GLN A 86 11.38 10.34 23.49
C GLN A 86 11.88 11.15 24.70
N GLN A 87 12.80 10.58 25.50
CA GLN A 87 13.45 11.29 26.61
C GLN A 87 14.94 11.00 26.63
N SER A 88 15.62 11.15 25.49
CA SER A 88 17.09 11.08 25.40
C SER A 88 17.61 11.80 24.14
N ALA A 89 17.08 12.98 23.82
CA ALA A 89 17.71 13.88 22.85
C ALA A 89 17.13 15.29 23.01
N GLY A 90 17.73 16.08 23.91
CA GLY A 90 17.53 17.53 23.93
C GLY A 90 16.98 18.13 25.23
N THR A 91 17.74 18.06 26.32
CA THR A 91 17.80 19.19 27.26
C THR A 91 19.21 19.28 27.84
N ASN A 92 20.09 19.97 27.12
CA ASN A 92 21.20 20.71 27.74
C ASN A 92 21.16 22.13 27.17
N GLU A 93 21.52 23.08 28.02
CA GLU A 93 21.63 24.54 27.79
C GLU A 93 20.39 25.38 28.07
N HIS A 94 20.14 25.58 29.37
CA HIS A 94 19.57 26.81 29.90
C HIS A 94 20.72 27.62 30.54
N ALA A 95 21.22 28.65 29.86
CA ALA A 95 21.80 29.87 30.48
C ALA A 95 22.39 30.82 29.41
N LYS A 96 21.61 31.81 28.97
CA LYS A 96 22.17 33.07 28.46
C LYS A 96 21.35 34.29 28.87
N LYS A 97 21.81 34.88 29.98
CA LYS A 97 21.88 36.29 30.37
C LYS A 97 21.31 37.32 29.36
N LYS A 98 20.43 38.21 29.86
CA LYS A 98 20.16 39.64 29.53
C LYS A 98 18.82 40.00 30.20
N GLU A 99 18.57 41.10 30.91
CA GLU A 99 19.24 42.37 31.22
C GLU A 99 18.74 42.82 32.61
#